data_AF-A0A067TH16-F1
#
_entry.id   AF-A0A067TH16-F1
#
_cell.length_a   1.000
_cell.length_b   1.000
_cell.length_c   1.000
_cell.angle_alpha   90.00
_cell.angle_beta   90.00
_cell.angle_gamma   90.00
#
_symmetry.space_group_name_H-M   'P 1'
#
loop_
_entity.id
_entity.type
_entity.pdbx_description
1 polymer ?
#
loop_
_entity_poly.entity_id
_entity_poly.type
_entity_poly.pdbx_seq_one_letter_code
_entity_poly.pdbx_strand_id
1 'polypeptide(L)'
;VTLPNLSSLTWKTANSLPDIGSGYLDNVWTVANHTTTNNPTAIKTPTVLYAGDYGYHTGNNLWRSHFTALGTETAFQAQLQLEGGFAFAFSVWLDSMFV
;
A
#
# COMPACT_ATOMS: atom_id res chain seq x y z
N VAL A 1 15.94 -25.33 32.15
CA VAL A 1 16.15 -24.09 31.36
C VAL A 1 15.03 -23.13 31.74
N THR A 2 15.36 -21.91 32.16
CA THR A 2 14.37 -20.87 32.48
C THR A 2 14.26 -19.93 31.28
N LEU A 3 13.06 -19.80 30.72
CA LEU A 3 12.80 -18.88 29.62
C LEU A 3 12.47 -17.48 30.18
N PRO A 4 12.82 -16.40 29.47
CA PRO A 4 12.45 -15.04 29.88
C PRO A 4 10.93 -14.84 29.76
N ASN A 5 10.36 -14.05 30.67
CA ASN A 5 8.98 -13.58 30.53
C ASN A 5 8.94 -12.39 29.56
N LEU A 6 8.33 -12.59 28.38
CA LEU A 6 8.26 -11.56 27.34
C LEU A 6 7.57 -10.26 27.80
N SER A 7 6.58 -10.35 28.70
CA SER A 7 5.85 -9.17 29.17
C SER A 7 6.65 -8.32 30.16
N SER A 8 7.68 -8.88 30.79
CA SER A 8 8.57 -8.13 31.68
C SER A 8 9.77 -7.49 30.97
N LEU A 9 9.92 -7.71 29.65
CA LEU A 9 10.98 -7.10 28.87
C LEU A 9 10.66 -5.63 28.55
N THR A 10 11.70 -4.82 28.42
CA THR A 10 11.58 -3.45 27.91
C THR A 10 11.53 -3.48 26.38
N TRP A 11 10.35 -3.30 25.81
CA TRP A 11 10.14 -3.26 24.37
C TRP A 11 10.53 -1.91 23.76
N LYS A 12 11.07 -1.93 22.54
CA LYS A 12 11.28 -0.73 21.72
C LYS A 12 10.29 -0.75 20.56
N THR A 13 9.75 0.40 20.20
CA THR A 13 8.78 0.56 19.13
C THR A 13 9.19 1.72 18.21
N ALA A 14 8.70 1.69 16.97
CA ALA A 14 8.88 2.76 15.99
C ALA A 14 7.66 2.81 15.05
N ASN A 15 7.41 3.97 14.45
CA ASN A 15 6.39 4.08 13.40
C ASN A 15 6.87 3.34 12.14
N SER A 16 6.07 2.38 11.65
CA SER A 16 6.34 1.62 10.43
C SER A 16 5.45 2.03 9.24
N LEU A 17 4.69 3.13 9.39
CA LEU A 17 3.90 3.76 8.33
C LEU A 17 4.13 5.29 8.33
N PRO A 18 5.36 5.75 8.06
CA PRO A 18 5.64 7.19 7.92
C PRO A 18 5.00 7.79 6.66
N ASP A 19 4.58 6.95 5.71
CA ASP A 19 4.15 7.30 4.36
C ASP A 19 2.85 8.12 4.30
N ILE A 20 2.06 8.09 5.38
CA ILE A 20 0.83 8.89 5.56
C ILE A 20 1.12 10.31 6.05
N GLY A 21 2.37 10.60 6.43
CA GLY A 21 2.79 11.92 6.89
C GLY A 21 2.90 12.91 5.72
N SER A 22 2.45 14.15 5.92
CA SER A 22 2.48 15.20 4.89
C SER A 22 3.88 15.57 4.40
N GLY A 23 4.92 15.29 5.19
CA GLY A 23 6.32 15.51 4.83
C GLY A 23 7.01 14.31 4.18
N TYR A 24 6.30 13.20 3.95
CA TYR A 24 6.89 12.01 3.33
C TYR A 24 7.13 12.22 1.84
N LEU A 25 8.33 11.85 1.37
CA LEU A 25 8.71 11.90 -0.03
C LEU A 25 8.81 10.47 -0.58
N ASP A 26 7.99 10.18 -1.58
CA ASP A 26 7.94 8.90 -2.29
C ASP A 26 8.80 8.90 -3.57
N ASN A 27 9.74 9.84 -3.70
CA ASN A 27 10.57 10.03 -4.89
C ASN A 27 11.48 8.84 -5.23
N VAL A 28 11.68 7.92 -4.29
CA VAL A 28 12.45 6.69 -4.46
C VAL A 28 11.57 5.47 -4.74
N TRP A 29 10.24 5.63 -4.77
CA TRP A 29 9.32 4.54 -5.05
C TRP A 29 9.34 4.19 -6.54
N THR A 30 9.14 2.91 -6.83
CA THR A 30 8.95 2.46 -8.21
C THR A 30 7.65 3.02 -8.76
N VAL A 31 7.74 3.72 -9.89
CA VAL A 31 6.57 4.31 -10.55
C VAL A 31 5.80 3.22 -11.30
N ALA A 32 4.52 3.08 -10.98
CA ALA A 32 3.64 2.11 -11.61
C ALA A 32 3.10 2.58 -12.98
N ASN A 33 3.97 2.63 -13.99
CA ASN A 33 3.67 3.19 -15.32
C ASN A 33 3.59 2.16 -16.47
N HIS A 34 3.65 0.87 -16.18
CA HIS A 34 3.52 -0.15 -17.22
C HIS A 34 2.10 -0.12 -17.79
N THR A 35 1.96 -0.14 -19.11
CA THR A 35 0.66 -0.19 -19.81
C THR A 35 0.31 -1.58 -20.32
N THR A 36 1.25 -2.52 -20.24
CA THR A 36 1.09 -3.92 -20.65
C THR A 36 1.71 -4.84 -19.60
N THR A 37 1.19 -6.07 -19.51
CA THR A 37 1.65 -7.11 -18.58
C THR A 37 1.87 -8.41 -19.34
N ASN A 38 2.80 -9.24 -18.86
CA ASN A 38 2.96 -10.62 -19.33
C ASN A 38 1.96 -11.58 -18.65
N ASN A 39 1.21 -11.11 -17.65
CA ASN A 39 0.19 -11.90 -16.98
C ASN A 39 -0.94 -12.22 -17.98
N PRO A 40 -1.42 -13.48 -18.07
CA PRO A 40 -2.55 -13.84 -18.92
C PRO A 40 -3.85 -13.12 -18.54
N THR A 41 -3.93 -12.60 -17.31
CA THR A 41 -5.06 -11.79 -16.85
C THR A 41 -4.92 -10.36 -17.38
N ALA A 42 -5.90 -9.94 -18.18
CA ALA A 42 -5.95 -8.59 -18.73
C ALA A 42 -6.14 -7.53 -17.63
N ILE A 43 -5.45 -6.40 -17.77
CA ILE A 43 -5.64 -5.25 -16.89
C ILE A 43 -6.98 -4.57 -17.11
N LYS A 44 -7.57 -4.06 -16.03
CA LYS A 44 -8.80 -3.24 -16.05
C LYS A 44 -8.54 -1.78 -15.66
N THR A 45 -7.28 -1.44 -15.44
CA THR A 45 -6.78 -0.15 -14.99
C THR A 45 -5.94 0.51 -16.09
N PRO A 46 -5.77 1.84 -16.08
CA PRO A 46 -4.93 2.53 -17.08
C PRO A 46 -3.46 2.08 -17.08
N THR A 47 -2.96 1.65 -15.92
CA THR A 47 -1.62 1.07 -15.75
C THR A 47 -1.71 -0.25 -14.99
N VAL A 48 -0.69 -1.09 -15.14
CA VAL A 48 -0.56 -2.35 -14.42
C VAL A 48 -0.32 -2.08 -12.94
N LEU A 49 -1.13 -2.69 -12.07
CA LEU A 49 -1.00 -2.65 -10.60
C LEU A 49 -0.72 -4.03 -10.00
N TYR A 50 -0.05 -4.89 -10.77
CA TYR A 50 0.42 -6.19 -10.31
C TYR A 50 1.84 -6.03 -9.78
N ALA A 51 2.04 -6.28 -8.49
CA ALA A 51 3.34 -6.12 -7.83
C ALA A 51 4.46 -6.91 -8.53
N GLY A 52 4.13 -8.09 -9.06
CA GLY A 52 5.07 -8.95 -9.79
C GLY A 52 5.58 -8.37 -11.12
N ASP A 53 4.81 -7.52 -11.80
CA ASP A 53 5.29 -6.83 -13.01
C ASP A 53 6.38 -5.79 -12.70
N TYR A 54 6.53 -5.41 -11.42
CA TYR A 54 7.57 -4.52 -10.92
C TYR A 54 8.64 -5.26 -10.09
N GLY A 55 8.63 -6.61 -10.11
CA GLY A 55 9.63 -7.44 -9.41
C GLY A 55 9.37 -7.66 -7.92
N TYR A 56 8.20 -7.27 -7.41
CA TYR A 56 7.82 -7.48 -6.01
C TYR A 56 6.95 -8.74 -5.87
N HIS A 57 7.45 -9.74 -5.15
CA HIS A 57 6.82 -11.07 -5.07
C HIS A 57 6.54 -11.57 -3.65
N THR A 58 6.84 -10.78 -2.61
CA THR A 58 6.73 -11.21 -1.21
C THR A 58 6.38 -10.07 -0.27
N GLY A 59 5.75 -10.41 0.84
CA GLY A 59 5.46 -9.49 1.94
C GLY A 59 4.30 -8.54 1.65
N ASN A 60 4.33 -7.40 2.35
CA ASN A 60 3.31 -6.37 2.24
C ASN A 60 3.64 -5.45 1.07
N ASN A 61 2.66 -5.23 0.19
CA ASN A 61 2.79 -4.28 -0.91
C ASN A 61 2.06 -2.98 -0.55
N LEU A 62 2.74 -1.85 -0.74
CA LEU A 62 2.17 -0.53 -0.56
C LEU A 62 2.00 0.12 -1.94
N TRP A 63 0.85 0.73 -2.15
CA TRP A 63 0.55 1.52 -3.34
C TRP A 63 0.24 2.95 -2.92
N ARG A 64 0.75 3.91 -3.67
CA ARG A 64 0.50 5.34 -3.43
C ARG A 64 0.11 5.99 -4.76
N SER A 65 -1.06 6.62 -4.77
CA SER A 65 -1.63 7.28 -5.95
C SER A 65 -1.78 8.76 -5.68
N HIS A 66 -1.36 9.57 -6.66
CA HIS A 66 -1.54 11.01 -6.63
C HIS A 66 -2.71 11.40 -7.53
N PHE A 67 -3.61 12.22 -7.02
CA PHE A 67 -4.70 12.80 -7.79
C PHE A 67 -4.99 14.21 -7.29
N THR A 68 -5.49 15.06 -8.19
CA THR A 68 -5.92 16.42 -7.86
C THR A 68 -7.44 16.42 -7.72
N ALA A 69 -7.94 16.78 -6.54
CA ALA A 69 -9.37 16.97 -6.34
C ALA A 69 -9.88 18.15 -7.21
N LEU A 70 -11.08 18.01 -7.76
CA LEU A 70 -11.76 19.07 -8.51
C LEU A 70 -12.35 20.14 -7.58
N GLY A 71 -12.44 19.85 -6.27
CA GLY A 71 -12.98 20.74 -5.24
C GLY A 71 -14.51 20.78 -5.19
N THR A 72 -15.17 19.95 -5.98
CA THR A 72 -16.64 19.83 -6.05
C THR A 72 -17.14 18.50 -5.51
N GLU A 73 -16.23 17.60 -5.16
CA GLU A 73 -16.51 16.32 -4.54
C GLU A 73 -17.12 16.53 -3.15
N THR A 74 -18.18 15.79 -2.86
CA THR A 74 -18.85 15.80 -1.55
C THR A 74 -18.38 14.66 -0.65
N ALA A 75 -17.73 13.64 -1.22
CA ALA A 75 -17.18 12.49 -0.52
C ALA A 75 -16.04 11.85 -1.33
N PHE A 76 -15.12 11.20 -0.62
CA PHE A 76 -14.18 10.26 -1.24
C PHE A 76 -14.88 8.91 -1.46
N GLN A 77 -14.89 8.42 -2.70
CA GLN A 77 -15.40 7.10 -3.03
C GLN A 77 -14.37 6.35 -3.87
N ALA A 78 -13.94 5.18 -3.39
CA ALA A 78 -13.01 4.31 -4.09
C ALA A 78 -13.60 2.91 -4.23
N GLN A 79 -13.65 2.40 -5.46
CA GLN A 79 -13.97 1.00 -5.74
C GLN A 79 -12.67 0.23 -5.96
N LEU A 80 -12.29 -0.57 -4.96
CA LEU A 80 -11.04 -1.32 -4.97
C LEU A 80 -11.32 -2.81 -5.14
N GLN A 81 -10.81 -3.39 -6.22
CA GLN A 81 -10.72 -4.84 -6.38
C GLN A 81 -9.28 -5.25 -6.06
N LEU A 82 -9.08 -5.85 -4.88
CA LEU A 82 -7.75 -6.20 -4.36
C LEU A 82 -7.59 -7.72 -4.27
N GLU A 83 -6.38 -8.19 -4.56
CA GLU A 83 -6.00 -9.60 -4.45
C GLU A 83 -4.66 -9.71 -3.73
N GLY A 84 -4.65 -10.43 -2.60
CA GLY A 84 -3.44 -10.70 -1.82
C GLY A 84 -3.31 -12.14 -1.35
N GLY A 85 -4.15 -13.05 -1.87
CA GLY A 85 -4.18 -14.46 -1.48
C GLY A 85 -5.04 -14.77 -0.25
N PHE A 86 -4.92 -15.99 0.26
CA PHE A 86 -5.69 -16.44 1.42
C PHE A 86 -5.25 -15.71 2.69
N ALA A 87 -6.21 -15.30 3.52
CA ALA A 87 -6.00 -14.55 4.77
C ALA A 87 -5.30 -13.18 4.61
N PHE A 88 -5.39 -12.56 3.43
CA PHE A 88 -4.93 -11.20 3.19
C PHE A 88 -5.85 -10.14 3.84
N ALA A 89 -5.28 -8.98 4.15
CA ALA A 89 -5.99 -7.78 4.55
C ALA A 89 -5.39 -6.54 3.87
N PHE A 90 -6.17 -5.48 3.80
CA PHE A 90 -5.73 -4.18 3.30
C PHE A 90 -6.21 -3.05 4.20
N SER A 91 -5.62 -1.88 4.03
CA SER A 91 -6.01 -0.65 4.70
C SER A 91 -5.71 0.52 3.77
N VAL A 92 -6.54 1.56 3.84
CA VAL A 92 -6.46 2.72 2.94
C VAL A 92 -6.36 3.98 3.78
N TRP A 93 -5.50 4.88 3.33
CA TRP A 93 -5.41 6.24 3.84
C TRP A 93 -5.57 7.23 2.70
N LEU A 94 -6.28 8.32 2.97
CA LEU A 94 -6.25 9.54 2.18
C LEU A 94 -5.45 10.56 2.97
N ASP A 95 -4.22 10.83 2.52
CA ASP A 95 -3.21 11.54 3.30
C ASP A 95 -3.04 10.90 4.68
N SER A 96 -3.31 11.64 5.76
CA SER A 96 -3.25 11.14 7.14
C SER A 96 -4.58 10.59 7.66
N MET A 97 -5.65 10.60 6.86
CA MET A 97 -6.98 10.15 7.25
C MET A 97 -7.17 8.67 6.91
N PHE A 98 -7.50 7.86 7.91
CA PHE A 98 -7.90 6.47 7.68
C PHE A 98 -9.29 6.41 7.04
N VAL A 99 -9.45 5.58 6.00
CA VAL A 99 -10.68 5.43 5.19
C VAL A 99 -11.35 4.10 5.47
#